data_AF-A0A1C5FV97-F1
#
_entry.id   AF-A0A1C5FV97-F1
#
_cell.length_a   1.000
_cell.length_b   1.000
_cell.length_c   1.000
_cell.angle_alpha   90.00
_cell.angle_beta   90.00
_cell.angle_gamma   90.00
#
_symmetry.space_group_name_H-M   'P 1'
#
loop_
_entity.id
_entity.type
_entity.pdbx_description
1 polymer ?
#
loop_
_entity_poly.entity_id
_entity_poly.type
_entity_poly.pdbx_seq_one_letter_code
_entity_poly.pdbx_strand_id
1 'polypeptide(L)'
;MTGTSERPSLIGRNLLAGAEPDVAGDAGHEGHPPRVGFFTDTSVCIGCKACEVACKEWNAVPEDGLDFTGMSFDNSQGLGASTWRHVAFIEQSKPLGRAEAAVDHSDVDVLALASRGSGTPVEEAAITPTSPASPSPDGQTGLRWLMASDVCKHCTHAACLDVCPTGALFRTEFGTVVVQDDICNGCGYCV
;
A
#
# COMPACT_ATOMS: atom_id res chain seq x y z
N MET A 1 4.46 20.43 -43.35
CA MET A 1 3.77 21.15 -42.26
C MET A 1 3.56 20.16 -41.13
N THR A 2 4.63 19.84 -40.40
CA THR A 2 4.58 18.96 -39.23
C THR A 2 4.56 19.86 -38.01
N GLY A 3 3.37 19.99 -37.42
CA GLY A 3 3.12 20.87 -36.29
C GLY A 3 4.05 20.55 -35.12
N THR A 4 4.75 21.58 -34.67
CA THR A 4 5.40 21.61 -33.37
C THR A 4 4.32 21.48 -32.30
N SER A 5 4.17 20.29 -31.72
CA SER A 5 3.40 20.10 -30.50
C SER A 5 4.13 20.84 -29.38
N GLU A 6 3.67 22.04 -29.06
CA GLU A 6 4.13 22.81 -27.91
C GLU A 6 3.98 21.93 -26.66
N ARG A 7 5.09 21.52 -26.05
CA ARG A 7 5.09 20.87 -24.74
C ARG A 7 4.54 21.90 -23.74
N PRO A 8 3.44 21.63 -23.04
CA PRO A 8 3.03 22.51 -21.95
C PRO A 8 4.17 22.55 -20.93
N SER A 9 4.63 23.76 -20.61
CA SER A 9 5.62 24.05 -19.57
C SER A 9 5.33 23.25 -18.29
N LEU A 10 6.32 22.49 -17.82
CA LEU A 10 6.32 21.79 -16.52
C LEU A 10 6.39 22.77 -15.33
N ILE A 11 6.51 24.06 -15.57
CA ILE A 11 6.44 25.09 -14.52
C ILE A 11 4.97 25.54 -14.42
N GLY A 12 4.21 24.96 -13.49
CA GLY A 12 2.91 25.52 -13.07
C GLY A 12 1.75 24.55 -12.78
N ARG A 13 1.85 23.25 -13.03
CA ARG A 13 0.79 22.28 -12.64
C ARG A 13 1.06 21.74 -11.23
N ASN A 14 1.02 22.63 -10.23
CA ASN A 14 1.00 22.23 -8.82
C ASN A 14 -0.39 21.66 -8.47
N LEU A 15 -0.66 20.43 -8.89
CA LEU A 15 -1.85 19.72 -8.42
C LEU A 15 -1.61 19.26 -6.99
N LEU A 16 -2.16 20.00 -6.03
CA LEU A 16 -2.15 19.64 -4.61
C LEU A 16 -2.92 18.34 -4.33
N ALA A 17 -3.83 17.95 -5.23
CA ALA A 17 -4.56 16.69 -5.25
C ALA A 17 -5.12 16.43 -6.65
N GLY A 18 -5.38 15.16 -6.97
CA GLY A 18 -5.95 14.72 -8.24
C GLY A 18 -5.16 13.59 -8.89
N ALA A 19 -5.77 12.93 -9.88
CA ALA A 19 -5.07 11.94 -10.69
C ALA A 19 -4.02 12.67 -11.55
N GLU A 20 -2.74 12.50 -11.21
CA GLU A 20 -1.64 12.91 -12.10
C GLU A 20 -1.46 11.81 -13.15
N PRO A 21 -1.89 12.03 -14.41
CA PRO A 21 -1.88 11.00 -15.43
C PRO A 21 -0.46 10.57 -15.82
N ASP A 22 0.58 11.39 -15.63
CA ASP A 22 1.95 11.07 -16.06
C ASP A 22 3.09 11.47 -15.08
N VAL A 23 3.13 10.87 -13.89
CA VAL A 23 4.20 11.06 -12.89
C VAL A 23 5.58 10.60 -13.35
N ALA A 24 5.66 9.67 -14.32
CA ALA A 24 6.93 9.15 -14.81
C ALA A 24 7.52 10.13 -15.84
N GLY A 25 6.69 10.64 -16.75
CA GLY A 25 7.02 11.76 -17.62
C GLY A 25 7.39 13.02 -16.84
N ASP A 26 6.62 13.35 -15.79
CA ASP A 26 6.93 14.49 -14.90
C ASP A 26 8.26 14.32 -14.16
N ALA A 27 8.66 13.07 -13.88
CA ALA A 27 9.97 12.72 -13.32
C ALA A 27 11.10 12.69 -14.38
N GLY A 28 10.81 13.07 -15.63
CA GLY A 28 11.80 13.19 -16.71
C GLY A 28 11.98 11.94 -17.57
N HIS A 29 11.15 10.92 -17.43
CA HIS A 29 11.25 9.68 -18.23
C HIS A 29 10.50 9.82 -19.56
N GLU A 30 11.14 10.39 -20.59
CA GLU A 30 10.57 10.49 -21.94
C GLU A 30 10.41 9.10 -22.58
N GLY A 31 9.17 8.67 -22.84
CA GLY A 31 8.88 7.38 -23.49
C GLY A 31 8.88 6.17 -22.55
N HIS A 32 8.45 6.36 -21.30
CA HIS A 32 8.38 5.31 -20.30
C HIS A 32 7.28 4.26 -20.60
N PRO A 33 7.43 3.02 -20.09
CA PRO A 33 6.42 1.97 -20.28
C PRO A 33 5.11 2.29 -19.56
N PRO A 34 4.00 1.59 -19.88
CA PRO A 34 2.75 1.71 -19.13
C PRO A 34 2.98 1.45 -17.65
N ARG A 35 2.29 2.24 -16.81
CA ARG A 35 2.39 2.11 -15.36
C ARG A 35 1.91 0.75 -14.89
N VAL A 36 2.54 0.26 -13.83
CA VAL A 36 2.18 -0.98 -13.16
C VAL A 36 1.65 -0.71 -11.75
N GLY A 37 0.83 -1.61 -11.25
CA GLY A 37 0.31 -1.57 -9.89
C GLY A 37 0.31 -2.95 -9.26
N PHE A 38 0.41 -3.00 -7.94
CA PHE A 38 0.34 -4.24 -7.18
C PHE A 38 -0.93 -4.27 -6.34
N PHE A 39 -1.74 -5.32 -6.50
CA PHE A 39 -2.98 -5.51 -5.75
C PHE A 39 -2.87 -6.74 -4.85
N THR A 40 -3.05 -6.53 -3.55
CA THR A 40 -3.13 -7.60 -2.55
C THR A 40 -4.58 -7.80 -2.16
N ASP A 41 -5.17 -8.93 -2.55
CA ASP A 41 -6.50 -9.32 -2.07
C ASP A 41 -6.41 -9.91 -0.66
N THR A 42 -6.85 -9.14 0.34
CA THR A 42 -6.85 -9.56 1.75
C THR A 42 -7.92 -10.59 2.06
N SER A 43 -8.93 -10.78 1.19
CA SER A 43 -10.00 -11.75 1.43
C SER A 43 -9.54 -13.20 1.24
N VAL A 44 -8.50 -13.42 0.43
CA VAL A 44 -7.87 -14.72 0.17
C VAL A 44 -6.52 -14.88 0.89
N CYS A 45 -6.05 -13.84 1.57
CA CYS A 45 -4.79 -13.91 2.31
C CYS A 45 -4.91 -14.86 3.50
N ILE A 46 -4.13 -15.95 3.48
CA ILE A 46 -4.12 -16.95 4.56
C ILE A 46 -3.02 -16.71 5.61
N GLY A 47 -2.29 -15.60 5.53
CA GLY A 47 -1.24 -15.26 6.49
C GLY A 47 0.02 -16.16 6.44
N CYS A 48 0.30 -16.87 5.34
CA CYS A 48 1.38 -17.86 5.29
C CYS A 48 2.83 -17.31 5.41
N LYS A 49 3.01 -15.98 5.36
CA LYS A 49 4.31 -15.28 5.37
C LYS A 49 5.31 -15.67 4.27
N ALA A 50 4.92 -16.49 3.29
CA ALA A 50 5.79 -16.86 2.16
C ALA A 50 6.27 -15.65 1.37
N CYS A 51 5.47 -14.59 1.33
CA CYS A 51 5.82 -13.36 0.66
C CYS A 51 6.91 -12.54 1.37
N GLU A 52 7.04 -12.64 2.70
CA GLU A 52 8.15 -12.04 3.45
C GLU A 52 9.46 -12.77 3.10
N VAL A 53 9.42 -14.10 3.13
CA VAL A 53 10.57 -14.95 2.82
C VAL A 53 11.06 -14.73 1.39
N ALA A 54 10.15 -14.74 0.41
CA ALA A 54 10.50 -14.49 -0.99
C ALA A 54 11.07 -13.08 -1.19
N CYS A 55 10.56 -12.07 -0.48
CA CYS A 55 11.10 -10.71 -0.56
C CYS A 55 12.54 -10.65 -0.05
N LYS A 56 12.83 -11.27 1.09
CA LYS A 56 14.18 -11.33 1.65
C LYS A 56 15.13 -12.12 0.76
N GLU A 57 14.72 -13.28 0.27
CA GLU A 57 15.54 -14.16 -0.58
C GLU A 57 15.93 -13.45 -1.88
N TRP A 58 14.95 -12.89 -2.59
CA TRP A 58 15.21 -12.24 -3.88
C TRP A 58 16.09 -11.00 -3.76
N ASN A 59 15.88 -10.19 -2.72
CA ASN A 59 16.60 -8.92 -2.54
C ASN A 59 17.83 -9.05 -1.64
N ALA A 60 18.19 -10.28 -1.22
CA ALA A 60 19.26 -10.55 -0.27
C ALA A 60 19.18 -9.67 1.00
N VAL A 61 17.96 -9.41 1.48
CA VAL A 61 17.73 -8.60 2.69
C VAL A 61 18.17 -9.42 3.91
N PRO A 62 18.91 -8.83 4.86
CA PRO A 62 19.36 -9.54 6.05
C PRO A 62 18.22 -10.20 6.83
N GLU A 63 18.54 -11.30 7.50
CA GLU A 63 17.62 -11.90 8.46
C GLU A 63 17.42 -10.99 9.68
N ASP A 64 16.20 -11.00 10.20
CA ASP A 64 15.88 -10.42 11.50
C ASP A 64 15.84 -11.52 12.56
N GLY A 65 15.82 -11.14 13.83
CA GLY A 65 15.56 -12.09 14.92
C GLY A 65 14.19 -12.76 14.78
N LEU A 66 14.10 -14.03 15.18
CA LEU A 66 12.83 -14.74 15.31
C LEU A 66 12.28 -14.56 16.73
N ASP A 67 11.68 -13.41 17.00
CA ASP A 67 11.11 -13.11 18.31
C ASP A 67 9.67 -13.60 18.39
N PHE A 68 9.47 -14.71 19.09
CA PHE A 68 8.13 -15.22 19.41
C PHE A 68 7.62 -14.55 20.69
N THR A 69 6.73 -13.57 20.53
CA THR A 69 6.12 -12.86 21.68
C THR A 69 5.15 -13.73 22.48
N GLY A 70 4.69 -14.86 21.91
CA GLY A 70 3.67 -15.72 22.50
C GLY A 70 2.26 -15.09 22.53
N MET A 71 2.12 -13.87 22.02
CA MET A 71 0.87 -13.09 22.04
C MET A 71 0.22 -12.98 20.67
N SER A 72 0.94 -13.27 19.59
CA SER A 72 0.43 -13.28 18.22
C SER A 72 1.26 -14.19 17.32
N PHE A 73 0.68 -14.64 16.21
CA PHE A 73 1.41 -15.24 15.08
C PHE A 73 2.19 -14.22 14.25
N ASP A 74 1.98 -12.94 14.51
CA ASP A 74 2.87 -11.92 14.01
C ASP A 74 4.21 -11.95 14.78
N ASN A 75 5.24 -12.53 14.15
CA ASN A 75 6.62 -12.53 14.64
C ASN A 75 7.50 -11.40 14.08
N SER A 76 7.12 -10.78 12.95
CA SER A 76 7.92 -9.69 12.34
C SER A 76 7.59 -8.34 12.97
N GLN A 77 6.45 -8.22 13.66
CA GLN A 77 5.92 -7.05 14.39
C GLN A 77 5.67 -5.80 13.54
N GLY A 78 6.37 -5.62 12.42
CA GLY A 78 6.24 -4.46 11.55
C GLY A 78 7.32 -4.39 10.48
N LEU A 79 7.30 -3.28 9.73
CA LEU A 79 8.32 -2.95 8.75
C LEU A 79 9.58 -2.40 9.42
N GLY A 80 10.74 -2.64 8.81
CA GLY A 80 12.03 -2.16 9.29
C GLY A 80 13.10 -2.22 8.22
N ALA A 81 14.34 -1.84 8.58
CA ALA A 81 15.47 -1.80 7.64
C ALA A 81 15.76 -3.15 6.97
N SER A 82 15.47 -4.26 7.67
CA SER A 82 15.63 -5.62 7.16
C SER A 82 14.30 -6.36 6.95
N THR A 83 13.15 -5.70 7.16
CA THR A 83 11.81 -6.26 6.89
C THR A 83 11.03 -5.29 6.02
N TRP A 84 11.13 -5.46 4.69
CA TRP A 84 10.48 -4.58 3.71
C TRP A 84 9.05 -4.99 3.38
N ARG A 85 8.67 -6.19 3.80
CA ARG A 85 7.33 -6.77 3.65
C ARG A 85 6.96 -7.46 4.94
N HIS A 86 5.77 -7.15 5.43
CA HIS A 86 5.29 -7.64 6.72
C HIS A 86 3.85 -8.13 6.58
N VAL A 87 3.54 -9.32 7.08
CA VAL A 87 2.19 -9.87 7.17
C VAL A 87 1.68 -9.64 8.58
N ALA A 88 0.74 -8.70 8.70
CA ALA A 88 0.08 -8.35 9.95
C ALA A 88 -1.00 -9.38 10.29
N PHE A 89 -1.02 -9.81 11.55
CA PHE A 89 -2.10 -10.61 12.14
C PHE A 89 -2.92 -9.70 13.06
N ILE A 90 -4.11 -9.32 12.62
CA ILE A 90 -5.00 -8.42 13.38
C ILE A 90 -6.15 -9.26 13.94
N GLU A 91 -6.04 -9.59 15.22
CA GLU A 91 -7.00 -10.40 15.96
C GLU A 91 -8.04 -9.50 16.64
N GLN A 92 -9.31 -9.64 16.26
CA GLN A 92 -10.39 -8.80 16.77
C GLN A 92 -11.47 -9.64 17.45
N SER A 93 -11.65 -9.43 18.75
CA SER A 93 -12.81 -9.92 19.51
C SER A 93 -14.01 -8.99 19.32
N LYS A 94 -14.46 -8.85 18.08
CA LYS A 94 -15.63 -8.02 17.72
C LYS A 94 -16.81 -8.94 17.37
N PRO A 95 -18.05 -8.58 17.70
CA PRO A 95 -19.20 -9.35 17.26
C PRO A 95 -19.16 -9.51 15.74
N LEU A 96 -19.15 -10.75 15.27
CA LEU A 96 -19.14 -11.02 13.84
C LEU A 96 -20.55 -10.69 13.32
N GLY A 97 -20.67 -9.61 12.55
CA GLY A 97 -21.78 -9.50 11.62
C GLY A 97 -21.80 -10.75 10.74
N ARG A 98 -22.97 -11.29 10.42
CA ARG A 98 -23.10 -12.42 9.51
C ARG A 98 -22.48 -12.01 8.17
N ALA A 99 -21.23 -12.43 7.92
CA ALA A 99 -20.69 -12.41 6.58
C ALA A 99 -21.47 -13.46 5.80
N GLU A 100 -22.27 -13.02 4.82
CA GLU A 100 -22.91 -13.93 3.89
C GLU A 100 -21.79 -14.54 3.04
N ALA A 101 -21.31 -15.71 3.46
CA ALA A 101 -20.45 -16.52 2.63
C ALA A 101 -21.24 -16.84 1.35
N ALA A 102 -20.70 -16.40 0.20
CA ALA A 102 -21.31 -16.45 -1.14
C ALA A 102 -22.20 -15.25 -1.54
N VAL A 103 -21.71 -14.01 -1.35
CA VAL A 103 -22.13 -12.93 -2.24
C VAL A 103 -21.48 -13.19 -3.60
N ASP A 104 -22.29 -13.42 -4.63
CA ASP A 104 -21.81 -13.54 -6.00
C ASP A 104 -21.26 -12.18 -6.46
N HIS A 105 -19.98 -12.16 -6.80
CA HIS A 105 -19.28 -10.97 -7.29
C HIS A 105 -18.93 -11.07 -8.79
N SER A 106 -19.47 -12.06 -9.51
CA SER A 106 -19.22 -12.24 -10.95
C SER A 106 -19.65 -11.03 -11.79
N ASP A 107 -20.63 -10.27 -11.31
CA ASP A 107 -21.10 -9.03 -11.95
C ASP A 107 -20.33 -7.76 -11.51
N VAL A 108 -19.33 -7.88 -10.63
CA VAL A 108 -18.58 -6.74 -10.09
C VAL A 108 -17.28 -6.52 -10.88
N ASP A 109 -17.28 -5.52 -11.75
CA ASP A 109 -16.05 -5.02 -12.38
C ASP A 109 -15.25 -4.18 -11.38
N VAL A 110 -14.27 -4.82 -10.73
CA VAL A 110 -13.41 -4.21 -9.71
C VAL A 110 -12.60 -3.03 -10.27
N LEU A 111 -12.17 -3.07 -11.54
CA LEU A 111 -11.40 -1.98 -12.16
C LEU A 111 -12.29 -0.77 -12.47
N ALA A 112 -13.51 -1.01 -12.97
CA ALA A 112 -14.50 0.04 -13.17
C ALA A 112 -15.03 0.60 -11.85
N LEU A 113 -14.97 -0.16 -10.75
CA LEU A 113 -15.35 0.31 -9.42
C LEU A 113 -14.22 1.12 -8.77
N ALA A 114 -12.97 0.66 -8.87
CA ALA A 114 -11.79 1.37 -8.36
C ALA A 114 -11.62 2.77 -8.97
N SER A 115 -11.95 2.91 -10.27
CA SER A 115 -11.91 4.19 -10.98
C SER A 115 -13.00 5.19 -10.58
N ARG A 116 -14.05 4.75 -9.87
CA ARG A 116 -15.11 5.61 -9.33
C ARG A 116 -14.78 6.17 -7.95
N GLY A 117 -13.70 5.69 -7.32
CA GLY A 117 -13.42 5.92 -5.90
C GLY A 117 -14.43 5.18 -5.02
N SER A 118 -14.20 5.15 -3.70
CA SER A 118 -15.09 4.43 -2.78
C SER A 118 -16.51 5.03 -2.72
N GLY A 119 -16.70 6.30 -3.10
CA GLY A 119 -18.00 7.01 -3.05
C GLY A 119 -18.63 7.10 -1.65
N THR A 120 -18.09 6.37 -0.68
CA THR A 120 -18.56 6.26 0.69
C THR A 120 -18.10 7.50 1.44
N PRO A 121 -19.03 8.30 2.01
CA PRO A 121 -18.68 9.33 2.98
C PRO A 121 -17.79 8.73 4.06
N VAL A 122 -16.77 9.47 4.53
CA VAL A 122 -15.80 8.96 5.51
C VAL A 122 -16.48 8.47 6.80
N GLU A 123 -17.60 9.08 7.17
CA GLU A 123 -18.42 8.68 8.31
C GLU A 123 -19.16 7.34 8.11
N GLU A 124 -19.37 6.92 6.87
CA GLU A 124 -19.98 5.63 6.49
C GLU A 124 -18.95 4.58 6.05
N ALA A 125 -17.70 4.99 5.81
CA ALA A 125 -16.60 4.08 5.54
C ALA A 125 -16.30 3.28 6.82
N ALA A 126 -16.95 2.12 6.96
CA ALA A 126 -16.82 1.18 8.08
C ALA A 126 -15.41 0.56 8.25
N ILE A 127 -14.40 1.18 7.64
CA ILE A 127 -12.98 0.87 7.81
C ILE A 127 -12.39 1.92 8.75
N THR A 128 -12.97 2.09 9.94
CA THR A 128 -12.21 2.64 11.07
C THR A 128 -11.67 1.43 11.85
N PRO A 129 -10.37 1.10 11.75
CA PRO A 129 -9.81 -0.12 12.35
C PRO A 129 -10.03 -0.18 13.87
N THR A 130 -10.19 0.98 14.50
CA THR A 130 -10.14 1.19 15.95
C THR A 130 -11.48 1.45 16.63
N SER A 131 -12.60 1.58 15.90
CA SER A 131 -13.90 1.73 16.58
C SER A 131 -14.37 0.37 17.12
N PRO A 132 -14.69 0.25 18.42
CA PRO A 132 -15.32 -0.95 18.95
C PRO A 132 -16.66 -1.12 18.24
N ALA A 133 -16.87 -2.30 17.65
CA ALA A 133 -18.16 -2.64 17.07
C ALA A 133 -19.22 -2.63 18.19
N SER A 134 -20.41 -2.11 17.89
CA SER A 134 -21.56 -2.25 18.78
C SER A 134 -21.78 -3.73 19.10
N PRO A 135 -22.12 -4.08 20.36
CA PRO A 135 -22.36 -5.47 20.74
C PRO A 135 -23.42 -6.11 19.82
N SER A 136 -23.19 -7.36 19.40
CA SER A 136 -24.20 -8.12 18.67
C SER A 136 -25.46 -8.25 19.54
N PRO A 137 -26.67 -8.14 18.96
CA PRO A 137 -27.92 -8.35 19.69
C PRO A 137 -27.96 -9.66 20.49
N ASP A 138 -27.21 -10.67 20.04
CA ASP A 138 -27.18 -12.01 20.63
C ASP A 138 -26.02 -12.20 21.64
N GLY A 139 -25.23 -11.16 21.93
CA GLY A 139 -24.10 -11.24 22.86
C GLY A 139 -22.93 -12.13 22.42
N GLN A 140 -22.98 -12.68 21.20
CA GLN A 140 -21.94 -13.54 20.66
C GLN A 140 -20.76 -12.69 20.16
N THR A 141 -19.68 -12.66 20.92
CA THR A 141 -18.38 -12.18 20.45
C THR A 141 -17.76 -13.25 19.55
N GLY A 142 -17.59 -12.93 18.27
CA GLY A 142 -16.82 -13.77 17.37
C GLY A 142 -15.36 -13.34 17.35
N LEU A 143 -14.47 -14.26 17.01
CA LEU A 143 -13.07 -13.96 16.74
C LEU A 143 -12.91 -13.70 15.25
N ARG A 144 -12.50 -12.49 14.87
CA ARG A 144 -12.20 -12.12 13.49
C ARG A 144 -10.69 -12.04 13.32
N TRP A 145 -10.16 -12.79 12.37
CA TRP A 145 -8.76 -12.70 11.95
C TRP A 145 -8.70 -11.92 10.65
N LEU A 146 -7.89 -10.85 10.66
CA LEU A 146 -7.59 -10.06 9.48
C LEU A 146 -6.10 -10.19 9.19
N MET A 147 -5.78 -10.73 8.02
CA MET A 147 -4.42 -10.89 7.55
C MET A 147 -4.19 -9.91 6.41
N ALA A 148 -3.15 -9.10 6.51
CA ALA A 148 -2.79 -8.14 5.48
C ALA A 148 -1.29 -8.12 5.26
N SER A 149 -0.87 -8.14 4.00
CA SER A 149 0.52 -7.92 3.64
C SER A 149 0.76 -6.43 3.46
N ASP A 150 1.53 -5.86 4.38
CA ASP A 150 2.01 -4.49 4.30
C ASP A 150 3.38 -4.40 3.62
N VAL A 151 3.53 -3.35 2.82
CA VAL A 151 4.64 -3.04 1.90
C VAL A 151 4.56 -1.56 1.51
N CYS A 152 5.66 -0.99 1.01
CA CYS A 152 5.63 0.30 0.32
C CYS A 152 4.56 0.31 -0.79
N LYS A 153 3.75 1.39 -0.84
CA LYS A 153 2.66 1.51 -1.82
C LYS A 153 3.05 2.22 -3.11
N HIS A 154 4.29 2.72 -3.20
CA HIS A 154 4.80 3.50 -4.34
C HIS A 154 3.82 4.60 -4.79
N CYS A 155 3.47 5.49 -3.87
CA CYS A 155 2.42 6.50 -4.05
C CYS A 155 2.61 7.34 -5.31
N THR A 156 1.50 7.69 -5.96
CA THR A 156 1.49 8.62 -7.10
C THR A 156 2.04 9.99 -6.68
N HIS A 157 1.55 10.52 -5.57
CA HIS A 157 2.11 11.68 -4.88
C HIS A 157 2.79 11.19 -3.61
N ALA A 158 4.12 11.12 -3.63
CA ALA A 158 4.89 10.43 -2.60
C ALA A 158 5.55 11.44 -1.66
N ALA A 159 4.95 11.68 -0.49
CA ALA A 159 5.48 12.60 0.51
C ALA A 159 6.92 12.29 0.93
N CYS A 160 7.30 11.01 0.95
CA CYS A 160 8.68 10.59 1.23
C CYS A 160 9.69 11.14 0.20
N LEU A 161 9.32 11.20 -1.09
CA LEU A 161 10.13 11.79 -2.15
C LEU A 161 10.24 13.30 -1.96
N ASP A 162 9.10 13.96 -1.73
CA ASP A 162 9.02 15.43 -1.62
C ASP A 162 9.81 16.00 -0.43
N VAL A 163 9.89 15.25 0.67
CA VAL A 163 10.54 15.69 1.92
C VAL A 163 12.03 15.33 1.98
N CYS A 164 12.54 14.49 1.08
CA CYS A 164 13.91 13.99 1.14
C CYS A 164 14.92 15.10 0.81
N PRO A 165 15.76 15.57 1.76
CA PRO A 165 16.65 16.71 1.52
C PRO A 165 17.87 16.37 0.65
N THR A 166 18.22 15.08 0.53
CA THR A 166 19.37 14.63 -0.26
C THR A 166 18.99 14.23 -1.69
N GLY A 167 17.70 14.09 -1.99
CA GLY A 167 17.24 13.51 -3.26
C GLY A 167 17.49 12.00 -3.37
N ALA A 168 17.71 11.30 -2.25
CA ALA A 168 17.93 9.85 -2.24
C ALA A 168 16.68 9.03 -2.62
N LEU A 169 15.51 9.65 -2.67
CA LEU A 169 14.26 9.03 -3.13
C LEU A 169 13.93 9.57 -4.51
N PHE A 170 13.69 8.67 -5.46
CA PHE A 170 13.38 9.03 -6.83
C PHE A 170 12.29 8.13 -7.42
N ARG A 171 11.73 8.58 -8.55
CA ARG A 171 10.73 7.82 -9.29
C ARG A 171 11.37 7.15 -10.51
N THR A 172 11.07 5.87 -10.71
CA THR A 172 11.52 5.11 -11.88
C THR A 172 10.59 5.34 -13.08
N GLU A 173 11.02 4.87 -14.25
CA GLU A 173 10.22 4.80 -15.48
C GLU A 173 8.90 4.01 -15.34
N PHE A 174 8.81 3.08 -14.39
CA PHE A 174 7.58 2.33 -14.12
C PHE A 174 6.60 3.07 -13.19
N GLY A 175 7.00 4.26 -12.72
CA GLY A 175 6.25 5.05 -11.74
C GLY A 175 6.49 4.62 -10.28
N THR A 176 7.38 3.66 -10.02
CA THR A 176 7.71 3.20 -8.67
C THR A 176 8.64 4.18 -7.95
N VAL A 177 8.46 4.34 -6.64
CA VAL A 177 9.33 5.14 -5.78
C VAL A 177 10.42 4.26 -5.16
N VAL A 178 11.69 4.60 -5.33
CA VAL A 178 12.84 3.78 -4.93
C VAL A 178 13.85 4.63 -4.14
N VAL A 179 14.55 4.00 -3.20
CA VAL A 179 15.62 4.61 -2.38
C VAL A 179 16.98 4.31 -3.03
N GLN A 180 17.86 5.31 -3.03
CA GLN A 180 19.28 5.20 -3.37
C GLN A 180 20.09 5.20 -2.07
N ASP A 181 20.46 4.00 -1.62
CA ASP A 181 21.10 3.82 -0.30
C ASP A 181 22.46 4.53 -0.19
N ASP A 182 23.17 4.70 -1.31
CA ASP A 182 24.47 5.38 -1.38
C ASP A 182 24.37 6.91 -1.27
N ILE A 183 23.19 7.48 -1.53
CA ILE A 183 22.91 8.93 -1.40
C ILE A 183 22.24 9.25 -0.06
N CYS A 184 21.57 8.28 0.55
CA CYS A 184 20.86 8.46 1.80
C CYS A 184 21.81 8.78 2.96
N ASN A 185 21.54 9.88 3.68
CA ASN A 185 22.31 10.28 4.85
C ASN A 185 21.65 9.91 6.19
N GLY A 186 20.52 9.19 6.17
CA GLY A 186 19.83 8.72 7.37
C GLY A 186 19.09 9.80 8.17
N CYS A 187 18.75 10.95 7.59
CA CYS A 187 18.05 12.03 8.33
C CYS A 187 16.62 11.67 8.80
N GLY A 188 15.98 10.67 8.20
CA GLY A 188 14.67 10.15 8.64
C GLY A 188 13.46 11.03 8.34
N TYR A 189 13.59 12.11 7.55
CA TYR A 189 12.46 13.01 7.24
C TYR A 189 11.33 12.33 6.46
N CYS A 190 11.64 11.24 5.76
CA CYS A 190 10.71 10.46 4.95
C CYS A 190 9.93 9.38 5.74
N VAL A 191 10.13 9.29 7.06
CA VAL A 191 9.48 8.35 8.00
C VAL A 191 8.54 9.12 8.92
#